data_AF-A0A7T1ALN3-F1
#
_entry.id   AF-A0A7T1ALN3-F1
#
_cell.length_a   1.000
_cell.length_b   1.000
_cell.length_c   1.000
_cell.angle_alpha   90.00
_cell.angle_beta   90.00
_cell.angle_gamma   90.00
#
_symmetry.space_group_name_H-M   'P 1'
#
loop_
_entity.id
_entity.type
_entity.pdbx_description
1 polymer ?
#
loop_
_entity_poly.entity_id
_entity_poly.type
_entity_poly.pdbx_seq_one_letter_code
_entity_poly.pdbx_strand_id
1 'polypeptide(L)'
;MQNTLKPQYGYRIIENGDVLFKRCFESRHFLRIPEAIAVDAEILNEAIAQGVKYVQIFGKESQMYFTTSIKTFKAHCLELDRKFGLQYALIFRYWTNSRDKKIPRKLTIIQNSLPFFSVAK
;
A
#
# COMPACT_ATOMS: atom_id res chain seq x y z
N MET A 1 -14.58 14.96 17.85
CA MET A 1 -13.90 13.80 18.47
C MET A 1 -12.88 13.28 17.48
N GLN A 2 -11.59 13.34 17.79
CA GLN A 2 -10.53 12.80 16.93
C GLN A 2 -10.48 11.29 17.18
N ASN A 3 -11.09 10.51 16.28
CA ASN A 3 -11.07 9.05 16.34
C ASN A 3 -9.68 8.56 15.94
N THR A 4 -8.72 8.60 16.86
CA THR A 4 -7.42 7.99 16.64
C THR A 4 -7.63 6.49 16.42
N LEU A 5 -7.28 5.96 15.24
CA LEU A 5 -7.29 4.52 15.00
C LEU A 5 -6.58 3.82 16.16
N LYS A 6 -7.25 2.87 16.84
CA LYS A 6 -6.55 1.98 17.76
C LYS A 6 -5.40 1.34 16.97
N PRO A 7 -4.18 1.25 17.52
CA PRO A 7 -3.05 0.64 16.84
C PRO A 7 -3.27 -0.87 16.69
N GLN A 8 -4.14 -1.25 15.76
CA GLN A 8 -4.37 -2.63 15.36
C GLN A 8 -3.36 -2.99 14.27
N TYR A 9 -2.80 -4.18 14.37
CA TYR A 9 -1.87 -4.75 13.36
C TYR A 9 -0.67 -3.86 12.99
N GLY A 10 -0.30 -2.94 13.88
CA GLY A 10 0.84 -2.02 13.71
C GLY A 10 0.60 -0.80 12.82
N TYR A 11 -0.65 -0.50 12.46
CA TYR A 11 -1.01 0.72 11.70
C TYR A 11 -1.03 1.97 12.57
N ARG A 12 -0.69 3.13 11.97
CA ARG A 12 -0.74 4.46 12.59
C ARG A 12 -1.06 5.51 11.54
N ILE A 13 -1.75 6.59 11.91
CA ILE A 13 -1.86 7.78 11.07
C ILE A 13 -0.75 8.77 11.43
N ILE A 14 -0.05 9.29 10.43
CA ILE A 14 1.09 10.22 10.58
C ILE A 14 0.95 11.42 9.64
N GLU A 15 1.93 12.34 9.66
CA GLU A 15 1.97 13.56 8.82
C GLU A 15 0.66 14.36 8.90
N ASN A 16 0.28 14.76 10.12
CA ASN A 16 -0.93 15.56 10.39
C ASN A 16 -2.25 14.94 9.89
N GLY A 17 -2.34 13.62 9.79
CA GLY A 17 -3.58 12.96 9.38
C GLY A 17 -3.58 12.45 7.94
N ASP A 18 -2.57 12.79 7.14
CA ASP A 18 -2.62 12.55 5.69
C ASP A 18 -2.22 11.12 5.28
N VAL A 19 -1.65 10.33 6.20
CA VAL A 19 -0.91 9.11 5.82
C VAL A 19 -1.19 7.95 6.77
N LEU A 20 -1.72 6.86 6.21
CA LEU A 20 -1.77 5.57 6.89
C LEU A 20 -0.43 4.86 6.77
N PHE A 21 0.25 4.64 7.89
CA PHE A 21 1.59 4.09 7.96
C PHE A 21 1.63 2.73 8.66
N LYS A 22 2.43 1.79 8.13
CA LYS A 22 2.74 0.52 8.80
C LYS A 22 4.18 0.10 8.55
N ARG A 23 4.77 -0.61 9.52
CA ARG A 23 6.05 -1.31 9.37
C ARG A 23 5.80 -2.81 9.32
N CYS A 24 6.46 -3.52 8.40
CA CYS A 24 6.32 -4.97 8.28
C CYS A 24 7.61 -5.65 7.81
N PHE A 25 7.64 -6.98 7.90
CA PHE A 25 8.67 -7.82 7.29
C PHE A 25 8.13 -8.35 5.97
N GLU A 26 8.77 -8.02 4.86
CA GLU A 26 8.34 -8.29 3.49
C GLU A 26 8.13 -9.78 3.26
N SER A 27 9.11 -10.60 3.68
CA SER A 27 9.09 -12.06 3.60
C SER A 27 7.83 -12.72 4.22
N ARG A 28 7.18 -12.02 5.16
CA ARG A 28 6.00 -12.50 5.90
C ARG A 28 4.69 -11.85 5.48
N HIS A 29 4.73 -10.61 4.98
CA HIS A 29 3.53 -9.79 4.78
C HIS A 29 3.27 -9.43 3.31
N PHE A 30 4.25 -9.61 2.44
CA PHE A 30 4.08 -9.36 1.01
C PHE A 30 3.60 -10.64 0.32
N LEU A 31 2.66 -10.48 -0.58
CA LEU A 31 2.17 -11.56 -1.43
C LEU A 31 3.22 -11.84 -2.50
N ARG A 32 3.40 -13.12 -2.83
CA ARG A 32 4.33 -13.57 -3.88
C ARG A 32 3.66 -13.63 -5.26
N ILE A 33 2.40 -14.05 -5.31
CA ILE A 33 1.65 -14.22 -6.56
C ILE A 33 0.22 -13.70 -6.35
N PRO A 34 -0.16 -12.59 -7.02
CA PRO A 34 0.75 -11.61 -7.62
C PRO A 34 1.63 -10.93 -6.55
N GLU A 35 2.76 -10.37 -6.95
CA GLU A 35 3.58 -9.52 -6.06
C GLU A 35 2.78 -8.28 -5.65
N ALA A 36 2.37 -8.25 -4.38
CA ALA A 36 1.44 -7.25 -3.88
C ALA A 36 1.60 -7.03 -2.38
N ILE A 37 1.16 -5.86 -1.92
CA ILE A 37 1.10 -5.53 -0.49
C ILE A 37 -0.38 -5.46 -0.10
N ALA A 38 -0.77 -6.25 0.88
CA ALA A 38 -2.12 -6.26 1.43
C ALA A 38 -2.27 -5.27 2.59
N VAL A 39 -3.39 -4.57 2.62
CA VAL A 39 -3.80 -3.69 3.69
C VAL A 39 -5.16 -4.17 4.19
N ASP A 40 -5.31 -4.21 5.51
CA ASP A 40 -6.59 -4.56 6.13
C ASP A 40 -7.70 -3.61 5.68
N ALA A 41 -8.85 -4.17 5.29
CA ALA A 41 -9.94 -3.40 4.70
C ALA A 41 -10.61 -2.45 5.69
N GLU A 42 -10.82 -2.90 6.93
CA GLU A 42 -11.45 -2.10 7.98
C GLU A 42 -10.55 -0.91 8.32
N ILE A 43 -9.28 -1.17 8.59
CA ILE A 43 -8.31 -0.12 8.91
C ILE A 43 -8.13 0.87 7.77
N LEU A 44 -8.09 0.40 6.52
CA LEU A 44 -7.99 1.29 5.36
C LEU A 44 -9.22 2.18 5.23
N ASN A 45 -10.43 1.60 5.36
CA ASN A 45 -11.68 2.34 5.23
C ASN A 45 -11.85 3.38 6.34
N GLU A 46 -11.51 3.03 7.59
CA GLU A 46 -11.52 3.97 8.70
C GLU A 46 -10.52 5.11 8.49
N ALA A 47 -9.30 4.80 8.03
CA ALA A 47 -8.30 5.81 7.70
C ALA A 47 -8.78 6.77 6.60
N ILE A 48 -9.42 6.24 5.56
CA ILE A 48 -10.00 7.04 4.47
C ILE A 48 -11.11 7.96 5.01
N ALA A 49 -11.98 7.46 5.89
CA ALA A 49 -13.03 8.26 6.51
C ALA A 49 -12.47 9.41 7.36
N GLN A 50 -11.23 9.28 7.87
CA GLN A 50 -10.50 10.32 8.58
C GLN A 50 -9.74 11.30 7.68
N GLY A 51 -9.83 11.15 6.35
CA GLY A 51 -9.23 12.06 5.38
C GLY A 51 -7.80 11.72 4.97
N VAL A 52 -7.30 10.51 5.29
CA VAL A 52 -6.01 10.03 4.80
C VAL A 52 -5.96 10.09 3.28
N LYS A 53 -4.83 10.55 2.75
CA LYS A 53 -4.58 10.73 1.31
C LYS A 53 -3.62 9.68 0.74
N TYR A 54 -2.78 9.10 1.60
CA TYR A 54 -1.73 8.16 1.19
C TYR A 54 -1.64 6.94 2.11
N VAL A 55 -1.20 5.83 1.55
CA VAL A 55 -0.75 4.65 2.30
C VAL A 55 0.76 4.54 2.14
N GLN A 56 1.47 4.36 3.25
CA GLN A 56 2.91 4.12 3.25
C GLN A 56 3.26 2.89 4.09
N ILE A 57 3.98 1.95 3.49
CA ILE A 57 4.45 0.74 4.13
C ILE A 57 5.97 0.77 4.17
N PHE A 58 6.56 0.59 5.35
CA PHE A 58 8.00 0.42 5.49
C PHE A 58 8.35 -1.05 5.61
N GLY A 59 9.11 -1.54 4.64
CA GLY A 59 9.71 -2.86 4.64
C GLY A 59 11.00 -2.87 5.48
N LYS A 60 11.00 -3.66 6.55
CA LYS A 60 12.13 -3.72 7.49
C LYS A 60 13.34 -4.47 6.92
N GLU A 61 13.13 -5.39 5.99
CA GLU A 61 14.21 -6.21 5.43
C GLU A 61 14.96 -5.44 4.34
N SER A 62 14.23 -4.79 3.44
CA SER A 62 14.78 -3.96 2.37
C SER A 62 15.16 -2.54 2.82
N GLN A 63 14.65 -2.09 3.97
CA GLN A 63 14.73 -0.69 4.42
C GLN A 63 14.14 0.29 3.39
N MET A 64 13.04 -0.11 2.74
CA MET A 64 12.35 0.69 1.73
C MET A 64 10.94 1.10 2.16
N TYR A 65 10.55 2.31 1.77
CA TYR A 65 9.19 2.82 1.86
C TYR A 65 8.46 2.59 0.55
N PHE A 66 7.29 1.97 0.63
CA PHE A 66 6.35 1.78 -0.46
C PHE A 66 5.19 2.73 -0.22
N THR A 67 4.98 3.69 -1.11
CA THR A 67 3.97 4.73 -0.96
C THR A 67 3.03 4.74 -2.16
N THR A 68 1.74 4.94 -1.92
CA THR A 68 0.74 5.15 -2.98
C THR A 68 -0.39 6.06 -2.47
N SER A 69 -1.15 6.65 -3.39
CA SER A 69 -2.32 7.45 -3.03
C SER A 69 -3.53 6.56 -2.78
N ILE A 70 -4.45 7.01 -1.92
CA ILE A 70 -5.74 6.32 -1.73
C ILE A 70 -6.50 6.19 -3.04
N LYS A 71 -6.46 7.21 -3.90
CA LYS A 71 -7.10 7.18 -5.23
C LYS A 71 -6.57 6.02 -6.08
N THR A 72 -5.25 5.89 -6.19
CA THR A 72 -4.60 4.79 -6.93
C THR A 72 -4.90 3.45 -6.28
N PHE A 73 -4.84 3.38 -4.95
CA PHE A 73 -5.08 2.15 -4.20
C PHE A 73 -6.49 1.63 -4.47
N LYS A 74 -7.53 2.45 -4.28
CA LYS A 74 -8.93 2.07 -4.51
C LYS A 74 -9.23 1.69 -5.96
N ALA A 75 -8.58 2.35 -6.93
CA ALA A 75 -8.82 2.10 -8.34
C ALA A 75 -8.24 0.76 -8.84
N HIS A 76 -7.26 0.19 -8.13
CA HIS A 76 -6.45 -0.92 -8.64
C HIS A 76 -6.22 -2.06 -7.64
N CYS A 77 -6.77 -1.97 -6.42
CA CYS A 77 -6.64 -3.04 -5.45
C CYS A 77 -7.48 -4.26 -5.85
N LEU A 78 -7.01 -5.42 -5.40
CA LEU A 78 -7.70 -6.69 -5.46
C LEU A 78 -8.26 -7.00 -4.08
N GLU A 79 -9.48 -7.47 -4.01
CA GLU A 79 -10.07 -7.97 -2.77
C GLU A 79 -9.54 -9.37 -2.47
N LEU A 80 -9.17 -9.60 -1.22
CA LEU A 80 -8.67 -10.89 -0.73
C LEU A 80 -9.36 -11.20 0.60
N ASP A 81 -9.97 -12.37 0.68
CA ASP A 81 -10.36 -12.97 1.96
C ASP A 81 -9.67 -14.33 2.09
N ARG A 82 -8.77 -14.43 3.06
CA ARG A 82 -7.96 -15.64 3.33
C ARG A 82 -8.18 -16.14 4.76
N LYS A 83 -9.39 -15.96 5.33
CA LYS A 83 -9.73 -16.31 6.72
C LYS A 83 -9.03 -15.48 7.80
N PHE A 84 -8.49 -14.31 7.42
CA PHE A 84 -7.89 -13.33 8.33
C PHE A 84 -8.62 -11.98 8.30
N GLY A 85 -9.86 -11.98 7.81
CA GLY A 85 -10.61 -10.77 7.47
C GLY A 85 -10.37 -10.33 6.03
N LEU A 86 -11.21 -9.40 5.58
CA LEU A 86 -11.12 -8.81 4.25
C LEU A 86 -9.88 -7.91 4.17
N GLN A 87 -9.12 -8.09 3.10
CA GLN A 87 -7.93 -7.30 2.79
C GLN A 87 -8.01 -6.77 1.37
N TYR A 88 -7.45 -5.59 1.17
CA TYR A 88 -7.23 -5.04 -0.15
C TYR A 88 -5.74 -5.11 -0.50
N ALA A 89 -5.40 -5.83 -1.56
CA ALA A 89 -4.03 -5.98 -2.03
C ALA A 89 -3.77 -5.11 -3.25
N LEU A 90 -2.70 -4.33 -3.21
CA LEU A 90 -2.26 -3.55 -4.35
C LEU A 90 -0.95 -4.12 -4.90
N ILE A 91 -0.96 -4.45 -6.19
CA ILE A 91 0.21 -5.00 -6.89
C ILE A 91 1.37 -3.98 -6.95
N PHE A 92 2.61 -4.48 -6.90
CA PHE A 92 3.82 -3.66 -6.71
C PHE A 92 3.98 -2.50 -7.69
N ARG A 93 3.57 -2.66 -8.95
CA ARG A 93 3.70 -1.61 -9.99
C ARG A 93 2.96 -0.30 -9.66
N TYR A 94 2.01 -0.32 -8.72
CA TYR A 94 1.26 0.86 -8.29
C TYR A 94 1.81 1.52 -7.02
N TRP A 95 2.94 1.00 -6.51
CA TRP A 95 3.66 1.59 -5.41
C TRP A 95 4.85 2.39 -5.93
N THR A 96 5.06 3.56 -5.36
CA THR A 96 6.32 4.29 -5.50
C THR A 96 7.21 3.91 -4.32
N ASN A 97 8.40 3.43 -4.63
CA ASN A 97 9.38 2.94 -3.68
C ASN A 97 10.54 3.93 -3.49
N SER A 98 10.98 4.12 -2.24
CA SER A 98 12.06 5.04 -1.86
C SER A 98 12.79 4.57 -0.61
N ARG A 99 14.05 4.99 -0.41
CA ARG A 99 14.74 4.85 0.90
C ARG A 99 14.38 5.98 1.88
N ASP A 100 13.81 7.07 1.38
CA ASP A 100 13.35 8.18 2.19
C ASP A 100 11.89 8.01 2.60
N LYS A 101 11.58 8.34 3.86
CA LYS A 101 10.20 8.37 4.39
C LYS A 101 9.31 9.41 3.70
N LYS A 102 9.90 10.40 3.04
CA LYS A 102 9.17 11.53 2.43
C LYS A 102 8.18 11.00 1.39
N ILE A 103 6.95 11.53 1.44
CA ILE A 103 5.94 11.19 0.44
C ILE A 103 6.33 11.83 -0.89
N PRO A 104 6.39 11.05 -1.98
CA PRO A 104 6.66 11.60 -3.30
C PRO A 104 5.53 12.56 -3.68
N ARG A 105 5.86 13.85 -3.92
CA ARG A 105 4.88 14.85 -4.41
C ARG A 105 4.30 14.50 -5.78
N LYS A 106 4.99 13.63 -6.54
CA LYS A 106 4.56 13.08 -7.81
C LYS A 106 4.73 11.56 -7.74
N LEU A 107 3.62 10.82 -7.65
CA LEU A 107 3.64 9.37 -7.82
C LEU A 107 3.82 9.10 -9.32
N THR A 108 5.08 9.09 -9.78
CA THR A 108 5.38 8.69 -11.15
C THR A 108 5.14 7.19 -11.23
N ILE A 109 4.02 6.78 -11.82
CA ILE A 109 3.83 5.39 -12.24
C ILE A 109 4.90 5.16 -13.32
N ILE A 110 5.96 4.43 -12.97
CA ILE A 110 6.86 3.91 -13.99
C ILE A 110 6.06 2.80 -14.67
N GLN A 111 5.39 3.13 -15.77
CA GLN A 111 4.87 2.12 -16.69
C GLN A 111 6.08 1.40 -17.27
N ASN A 112 6.49 0.31 -16.63
CA ASN A 112 7.24 -0.71 -17.33
C ASN A 112 6.27 -1.31 -18.34
N SER A 113 6.29 -0.78 -19.57
CA SER A 113 5.73 -1.47 -20.72
C SER A 113 6.39 -2.85 -20.75
N LEU A 114 5.62 -3.91 -20.50
CA LEU A 114 6.07 -5.25 -20.81
C LEU A 114 6.50 -5.25 -22.29
N PRO A 115 7.62 -5.89 -22.67
CA PRO A 115 7.89 -6.10 -24.08
C PRO A 115 6.70 -6.86 -24.65
N PHE A 116 6.04 -6.28 -25.64
CA PHE A 116 5.09 -6.99 -26.48
C PHE A 116 5.84 -8.19 -27.06
N PHE A 117 5.64 -9.38 -26.49
CA PHE A 117 6.02 -10.60 -27.17
C PHE A 117 5.13 -10.69 -28.40
N SER A 118 5.66 -10.25 -29.54
CA SER A 118 5.10 -10.52 -30.85
C SER A 118 5.07 -12.04 -31.01
N VAL A 119 3.88 -12.62 -30.94
CA VAL A 119 3.66 -14.00 -31.39
C VAL A 119 3.89 -13.99 -32.90
N ALA A 120 5.03 -14.54 -33.32
CA ALA A 120 5.28 -14.83 -34.72
C ALA A 120 4.27 -15.90 -35.18
N LYS A 121 3.62 -15.62 -36.31
CA LYS A 121 2.82 -16.60 -37.07
C LYS A 121 3.74 -17.63 -37.73
#